data_AF-A0A479ZX41-F1
#
_entry.id   AF-A0A479ZX41-F1
#
_cell.length_a   1.000
_cell.length_b   1.000
_cell.length_c   1.000
_cell.angle_alpha   90.00
_cell.angle_beta   90.00
_cell.angle_gamma   90.00
#
_symmetry.space_group_name_H-M   'P 1'
#
loop_
_entity.id
_entity.type
_entity.pdbx_description
1 polymer ?
#
loop_
_entity_poly.entity_id
_entity_poly.type
_entity_poly.pdbx_seq_one_letter_code
_entity_poly.pdbx_strand_id
1 'polypeptide(L)' 'MPNIILEFLPPYSPDYNLIELVWHSAKEYIAHRLFESVEQLEELLNKLLNEGGLIIKWERKVKNKGNAVYSI' A
#
# COMPACT_ATOMS: atom_id res chain seq x y z
N MET A 1 25.21 -15.67 -5.26
CA MET A 1 24.18 -15.05 -4.38
C MET A 1 23.79 -13.72 -5.00
N PRO A 2 22.52 -13.32 -4.99
CA PRO A 2 22.14 -12.01 -5.54
C PRO A 2 22.74 -10.92 -4.66
N ASN A 3 23.25 -9.85 -5.29
CA ASN A 3 23.80 -8.68 -4.62
C ASN A 3 22.67 -7.86 -4.00
N ILE A 4 22.14 -8.31 -2.86
CA ILE A 4 21.09 -7.61 -2.12
C ILE A 4 21.74 -6.60 -1.19
N ILE A 5 21.30 -5.34 -1.29
CA ILE A 5 21.64 -4.26 -0.35
C ILE A 5 20.42 -4.03 0.54
N LEU A 6 20.62 -3.98 1.85
CA LEU A 6 19.58 -3.66 2.82
C LEU A 6 19.61 -2.15 3.11
N GLU A 7 18.55 -1.46 2.73
CA GLU A 7 18.36 -0.05 3.06
C GLU A 7 17.88 0.12 4.50
N PHE A 8 18.43 1.09 5.21
CA PHE A 8 18.01 1.39 6.57
C PHE A 8 16.62 2.05 6.57
N LEU A 9 15.69 1.47 7.33
CA LEU A 9 14.37 2.04 7.60
C LEU A 9 14.24 2.29 9.10
N PRO A 10 14.07 3.56 9.55
CA PRO A 10 13.88 3.86 10.96
C PRO A 10 12.60 3.19 11.52
N PRO A 11 12.58 2.82 12.81
CA PRO A 11 11.40 2.23 13.42
C PRO A 11 10.20 3.17 13.34
N TYR A 12 9.00 2.58 13.21
CA TYR A 12 7.73 3.30 13.12
C TYR A 12 7.68 4.39 12.05
N SER A 13 8.42 4.24 10.95
CA SER A 13 8.47 5.22 9.86
C SER A 13 7.85 4.68 8.56
N PRO A 14 6.54 4.34 8.55
CA PRO A 14 5.87 3.81 7.36
C PRO A 14 5.89 4.82 6.21
N ASP A 15 5.93 6.12 6.50
CA ASP A 15 6.05 7.21 5.54
C ASP A 15 7.34 7.18 4.71
N TYR A 16 8.40 6.52 5.19
CA TYR A 16 9.62 6.29 4.41
C TYR A 16 9.58 5.03 3.56
N ASN A 17 8.59 4.14 3.76
CA ASN A 17 8.47 2.93 2.98
C ASN A 17 7.51 3.13 1.80
N LEU A 18 8.04 3.07 0.57
CA LEU A 18 7.26 3.27 -0.66
C LEU A 18 6.07 2.31 -0.79
N ILE A 19 6.12 1.13 -0.17
CA ILE A 19 5.01 0.17 -0.21
C ILE A 19 3.72 0.74 0.39
N GLU A 20 3.82 1.68 1.33
CA GLU A 20 2.64 2.31 1.94
C GLU A 20 1.85 3.13 0.93
N LEU A 21 2.51 3.76 -0.04
CA LEU A 21 1.85 4.48 -1.12
C LEU A 21 1.09 3.53 -2.06
N VAL A 22 1.69 2.37 -2.35
CA VAL A 22 1.06 1.31 -3.15
C VAL A 22 -0.19 0.80 -2.43
N TRP A 23 -0.07 0.42 -1.16
CA TRP A 23 -1.20 -0.09 -0.38
C TRP A 23 -2.29 0.93 -0.14
N HIS A 24 -1.93 2.19 0.06
CA HIS A 24 -2.91 3.26 0.19
C HIS A 24 -3.73 3.40 -1.10
N SER A 25 -3.06 3.43 -2.26
CA SER A 25 -3.72 3.57 -3.56
C SER A 25 -4.60 2.35 -3.89
N ALA A 26 -4.10 1.14 -3.62
CA ALA A 26 -4.87 -0.09 -3.83
C ALA A 26 -6.12 -0.13 -2.95
N LYS A 27 -6.00 0.17 -1.66
CA LYS A 27 -7.15 0.19 -0.73
C LYS A 27 -8.17 1.27 -1.09
N GLU A 28 -7.72 2.44 -1.53
CA GLU A 28 -8.63 3.49 -2.01
C GLU A 28 -9.42 3.02 -3.24
N TYR A 29 -8.78 2.32 -4.17
CA TYR A 29 -9.46 1.77 -5.34
C TYR A 29 -10.52 0.72 -4.97
N ILE A 30 -10.19 -0.12 -4.00
CA ILE A 30 -11.03 -1.22 -3.50
C ILE A 30 -12.15 -0.72 -2.59
N ALA A 31 -11.97 0.46 -1.97
CA ALA A 31 -12.95 1.04 -1.07
C ALA A 31 -14.32 1.16 -1.75
N HIS A 32 -15.39 0.93 -0.98
CA HIS A 32 -16.78 1.00 -1.43
C HIS A 32 -17.18 -0.02 -2.51
N ARG A 33 -16.38 -1.08 -2.72
CA ARG A 33 -16.75 -2.22 -3.57
C ARG A 33 -17.12 -3.42 -2.70
N LEU A 34 -18.12 -4.17 -3.14
CA LEU A 34 -18.47 -5.48 -2.59
C LEU A 34 -17.86 -6.56 -3.48
N PHE A 35 -17.34 -7.61 -2.86
CA PHE A 35 -16.84 -8.80 -3.55
C PHE A 35 -17.68 -10.00 -3.11
N GLU A 36 -18.05 -10.85 -4.07
CA GLU A 36 -18.84 -12.05 -3.82
C GLU A 36 -17.98 -13.20 -3.28
N SER A 37 -16.66 -13.15 -3.51
CA SER A 37 -15.72 -14.15 -3.02
C SER A 37 -14.30 -13.57 -2.83
N VAL A 38 -13.44 -14.34 -2.18
CA VAL A 38 -12.03 -13.97 -1.97
C VAL A 38 -11.26 -14.03 -3.29
N GLU A 39 -11.59 -14.99 -4.15
CA GLU A 39 -10.98 -15.17 -5.48
C GLU A 39 -11.21 -13.93 -6.36
N GLN A 40 -12.40 -13.35 -6.30
CA GLN A 40 -12.70 -12.11 -7.02
C GLN A 40 -11.83 -10.94 -6.55
N LEU A 41 -11.57 -10.84 -5.25
CA LEU A 41 -10.67 -9.83 -4.70
C LEU A 41 -9.22 -10.10 -5.13
N GLU A 42 -8.79 -11.37 -5.14
CA GLU A 42 -7.45 -11.77 -5.57
C GLU A 42 -7.20 -11.47 -7.05
N GLU A 43 -8.14 -11.80 -7.94
CA GLU A 43 -8.07 -11.46 -9.36
C GLU A 43 -7.94 -9.94 -9.57
N LEU A 44 -8.73 -9.15 -8.83
CA LEU A 44 -8.61 -7.70 -8.89
C LEU A 44 -7.23 -7.22 -8.41
N LEU A 45 -6.72 -7.76 -7.30
CA LEU A 45 -5.42 -7.39 -6.77
C LEU A 45 -4.29 -7.74 -7.73
N ASN A 46 -4.34 -8.90 -8.40
CA ASN A 46 -3.39 -9.28 -9.45
C ASN A 46 -3.39 -8.28 -10.59
N LYS A 47 -4.57 -7.92 -11.10
CA LYS A 47 -4.70 -6.91 -12.15
C LYS A 47 -4.13 -5.55 -11.73
N LEU A 48 -4.37 -5.13 -10.49
CA LEU A 48 -3.89 -3.84 -9.99
C LEU A 48 -2.37 -3.83 -9.79
N LEU A 49 -1.83 -4.84 -9.10
CA LEU A 49 -0.46 -4.82 -8.59
C LEU A 49 0.56 -5.48 -9.52
N ASN A 50 0.15 -6.46 -10.33
CA ASN A 50 1.04 -7.23 -11.19
C ASN A 50 0.90 -6.89 -12.68
N GLU A 51 -0.30 -6.48 -13.12
CA GLU A 51 -0.57 -6.15 -14.54
C GLU A 51 -0.50 -4.64 -14.84
N GLY A 52 -0.08 -3.82 -13.86
CA GLY A 52 0.03 -2.37 -14.02
C GLY A 52 -1.32 -1.63 -14.03
N GLY A 53 -2.40 -2.25 -13.54
CA GLY A 53 -3.72 -1.64 -13.46
C GLY A 53 -3.85 -0.55 -12.38
N LEU A 54 -2.89 -0.42 -11.46
CA LEU A 54 -2.92 0.57 -10.39
C LEU A 54 -2.27 1.90 -10.80
N ILE A 55 -3.04 2.97 -10.76
CA ILE A 55 -2.52 4.34 -10.95
C ILE A 55 -2.11 4.91 -9.60
N ILE A 56 -0.81 5.18 -9.43
CA ILE A 56 -0.25 5.75 -8.19
C ILE A 56 -0.15 7.27 -8.30
N LYS A 57 -0.73 7.98 -7.31
CA LYS A 57 -0.57 9.43 -7.16
C LYS A 57 0.65 9.74 -6.30
N TRP A 58 1.80 9.94 -6.94
CA TRP A 58 3.10 10.14 -6.30
C TRP A 58 3.20 11.39 -5.41
N GLU A 59 2.41 12.42 -5.68
CA GLU A 59 2.43 13.68 -4.90
C GLU A 59 1.71 13.58 -3.54
N ARG A 60 1.22 12.39 -3.16
CA ARG A 60 0.49 12.22 -1.89
C ARG A 60 1.42 12.17 -0.68
N LYS A 61 1.07 12.97 0.33
CA LYS A 61 1.66 12.86 1.67
C LYS A 61 1.14 11.60 2.37
N VAL A 62 1.99 10.58 2.48
CA VAL A 62 1.74 9.42 3.34
C VAL A 62 1.96 9.87 4.79
N LYS A 63 0.91 9.83 5.61
CA LYS A 63 1.02 10.18 7.02
C LYS A 63 1.57 9.00 7.80
N ASN A 64 2.53 9.26 8.70
CA ASN A 64 2.94 8.30 9.70
C ASN A 64 1.76 8.02 10.66
N LYS A 65 1.18 6.82 10.56
CA LYS A 65 0.06 6.40 11.41
C LYS A 65 0.50 5.90 12.79
N GLY A 66 1.79 5.65 13.01
CA GLY A 66 2.32 5.20 14.30
C GLY A 66 2.21 6.26 15.40
N ASN A 67 2.21 7.55 15.03
CA ASN A 67 2.07 8.67 15.96
C ASN A 67 0.61 9.12 16.17
N ALA A 68 -0.36 8.48 15.51
CA ALA A 68 -1.78 8.73 15.76
C ALA A 68 -2.19 8.02 17.06
N VAL A 69 -1.73 8.57 18.20
CA VAL A 69 -2.34 8.28 19.49
C VAL A 69 -3.79 8.75 19.37
N TYR A 70 -4.74 7.81 19.36
CA TYR A 70 -6.16 8.12 19.49
C TYR A 70 -6.30 8.91 20.80
N SER A 71 -6.48 10.22 20.69
CA SER A 71 -6.92 11.05 21.80
C SER A 71 -8.36 10.62 22.06
N ILE A 72 -8.57 9.87 23.14
CA ILE A 72 -9.90 9.61 23.72
C ILE A 72 -10.34 10.86 24.46
#